data_AF-A0A972FAK2-F1
#
_entry.id   AF-A0A972FAK2-F1
#
_cell.length_a   1.000
_cell.length_b   1.000
_cell.length_c   1.000
_cell.angle_alpha   90.00
_cell.angle_beta   90.00
_cell.angle_gamma   90.00
#
_symmetry.space_group_name_H-M   'P 1'
#
loop_
_entity.id
_entity.type
_entity.pdbx_description
1 polymer ?
#
loop_
_entity_poly.entity_id
_entity_poly.type
_entity_poly.pdbx_seq_one_letter_code
_entity_poly.pdbx_strand_id
1 'polypeptide(L)'
;LGLTREDVAVQTARETWFELPVRRYVRIVQATGVERRPVISLPITLGPMEQQVEFTVNDRTRLTHPVLLGRRFMMDLVLVDVSRTFVHPRPEFPGGESAARAVRDQSDEESDEE
;
A
#
# COMPACT_ATOMS: atom_id res chain seq x y z
N LEU A 1 -7.92 -2.36 6.41
CA LEU A 1 -6.80 -1.58 5.82
C LEU A 1 -6.50 -2.22 4.48
N GLY A 2 -7.06 -1.73 3.38
CA GLY A 2 -6.74 -2.26 2.07
C GLY A 2 -6.84 -1.15 1.05
N LEU A 3 -5.79 -1.02 0.24
CA LEU A 3 -6.05 -0.80 -1.17
C LEU A 3 -6.08 -2.19 -1.81
N THR A 4 -7.06 -2.45 -2.66
CA THR A 4 -7.13 -3.66 -3.47
C THR A 4 -6.61 -3.39 -4.88
N ARG A 5 -6.53 -4.42 -5.72
CA ARG A 5 -6.17 -4.23 -7.14
C ARG A 5 -7.36 -3.68 -7.94
N GLU A 6 -8.57 -3.86 -7.44
CA GLU A 6 -9.83 -3.39 -8.04
C GLU A 6 -10.06 -1.90 -7.78
N ASP A 7 -9.46 -1.33 -6.73
CA ASP A 7 -9.63 0.09 -6.40
C ASP A 7 -9.23 1.02 -7.54
N VAL A 8 -10.05 2.06 -7.76
CA VAL A 8 -9.83 3.10 -8.79
C VAL A 8 -8.45 3.73 -8.65
N ALA A 9 -8.02 4.01 -7.41
CA ALA A 9 -6.71 4.61 -7.14
C ALA A 9 -5.54 3.72 -7.60
N VAL A 10 -5.70 2.39 -7.51
CA VAL A 10 -4.66 1.44 -7.91
C VAL A 10 -4.69 1.22 -9.42
N GLN A 11 -5.87 1.14 -10.03
CA GLN A 11 -6.00 0.99 -11.48
C GLN A 11 -5.38 2.18 -12.22
N THR A 12 -5.68 3.42 -11.82
CA THR A 12 -5.08 4.62 -12.45
C THR A 12 -3.56 4.64 -12.27
N ALA A 13 -3.06 4.29 -11.07
CA ALA A 13 -1.63 4.32 -10.79
C ALA A 13 -0.83 3.27 -11.57
N ARG A 14 -1.45 2.17 -12.03
CA ARG A 14 -0.76 1.10 -12.78
C ARG A 14 -0.18 1.54 -14.12
N GLU A 15 -0.74 2.58 -14.73
CA GLU A 15 -0.26 3.09 -16.02
C GLU A 15 0.87 4.13 -15.85
N THR A 16 1.13 4.56 -14.62
CA THR A 16 2.15 5.57 -14.32
C THR A 16 3.44 4.91 -13.84
N TRP A 17 4.56 5.26 -14.45
CA TRP A 17 5.88 4.83 -14.03
C TRP A 17 6.64 6.00 -13.39
N PHE A 18 7.48 5.68 -12.41
CA PHE A 18 8.38 6.63 -11.76
C PHE A 18 9.65 5.91 -11.33
N GLU A 19 10.72 6.68 -11.12
CA GLU A 19 12.03 6.16 -10.74
C GLU A 19 12.41 6.64 -9.34
N LEU A 20 13.09 5.77 -8.59
CA LEU A 20 13.61 6.06 -7.26
C LEU A 20 14.98 5.43 -7.04
N PRO A 21 15.84 6.06 -6.24
CA PRO A 21 17.13 5.48 -5.90
C PRO A 21 16.98 4.22 -5.04
N VAL A 22 17.74 3.18 -5.40
CA VAL A 22 17.87 1.98 -4.59
C VAL A 22 18.78 2.28 -3.39
N ARG A 23 18.23 2.19 -2.17
CA ARG A 23 18.97 2.44 -0.93
C ARG A 23 19.89 1.29 -0.56
N ARG A 24 19.40 0.05 -0.71
CA ARG A 24 20.12 -1.18 -0.42
C ARG A 24 19.42 -2.38 -1.06
N TYR A 25 20.07 -3.53 -1.03
CA TYR A 25 19.45 -4.81 -1.36
C TYR A 25 19.33 -5.65 -0.09
N VAL A 26 18.20 -6.34 0.05
CA VAL A 26 17.98 -7.32 1.13
C VAL A 26 17.95 -8.73 0.56
N ARG A 27 18.41 -9.69 1.36
CA ARG A 27 18.30 -11.11 1.04
C ARG A 27 17.04 -11.66 1.68
N ILE A 28 16.11 -12.13 0.85
CA ILE A 28 14.87 -12.77 1.27
C ILE A 28 15.04 -14.28 1.12
N VAL A 29 14.76 -15.02 2.20
CA VAL A 29 14.79 -16.48 2.21
C VAL A 29 13.34 -16.97 2.25
N GLN A 30 12.97 -17.81 1.29
CA GLN A 30 11.65 -18.41 1.15
C GLN A 30 11.81 -19.92 0.96
N ALA A 31 10.71 -20.66 1.10
CA ALA A 31 10.70 -22.11 0.87
C ALA A 31 11.14 -22.47 -0.57
N THR A 32 10.90 -21.57 -1.53
CA THR A 32 11.23 -21.73 -2.94
C THR A 32 12.65 -21.31 -3.30
N GLY A 33 13.41 -20.72 -2.36
CA GLY A 33 14.78 -20.31 -2.58
C GLY A 33 15.16 -18.97 -1.95
N VAL A 34 16.20 -18.36 -2.50
CA VAL A 34 16.77 -17.10 -2.01
C VAL A 34 16.67 -16.05 -3.10
N GLU A 35 16.13 -14.88 -2.75
CA GLU A 35 15.92 -13.76 -3.65
C GLU A 35 16.59 -12.50 -3.10
N ARG A 36 17.09 -11.64 -3.98
CA ARG A 36 17.57 -10.31 -3.61
C ARG A 36 16.55 -9.27 -4.05
N ARG A 37 16.06 -8.48 -3.10
CA ARG A 37 15.07 -7.43 -3.39
C ARG A 37 15.64 -6.04 -3.11
N PRO A 38 15.41 -5.05 -4.00
CA PRO A 38 15.83 -3.68 -3.74
C PRO A 38 14.94 -3.05 -2.67
N VAL A 39 15.53 -2.15 -1.91
CA VAL A 39 14.86 -1.34 -0.91
C VAL A 39 14.86 0.11 -1.38
N ILE A 40 13.68 0.72 -1.41
CA ILE A 40 13.46 2.13 -1.76
C ILE A 40 12.87 2.86 -0.55
N SER A 41 12.92 4.20 -0.58
CA SER A 41 12.29 5.03 0.46
C SER A 41 11.22 5.91 -0.18
N LEU A 42 10.02 5.88 0.39
CA LEU A 42 8.85 6.60 -0.08
C LEU A 42 8.14 7.30 1.08
N PRO A 43 7.61 8.52 0.88
CA PRO A 43 6.67 9.12 1.81
C PRO A 43 5.37 8.33 1.79
N ILE A 44 4.77 8.17 2.97
CA ILE A 44 3.42 7.63 3.10
C ILE A 44 2.58 8.61 3.91
N THR A 45 1.31 8.71 3.57
CA THR A 45 0.30 9.42 4.36
C THR A 45 -0.74 8.41 4.83
N LEU A 46 -0.95 8.31 6.15
CA LEU A 46 -1.96 7.44 6.76
C LEU A 46 -2.68 8.21 7.86
N GLY A 47 -3.93 8.58 7.62
CA GLY A 47 -4.67 9.46 8.52
C GLY A 47 -3.91 10.77 8.75
N PRO A 48 -3.65 11.17 10.00
CA PRO A 48 -2.90 12.40 10.30
C PRO A 48 -1.37 12.24 10.19
N MET A 49 -0.87 11.06 9.85
CA MET A 49 0.56 10.75 9.90
C MET A 49 1.19 10.81 8.51
N GLU A 50 2.33 11.48 8.41
CA GLU A 50 3.20 11.44 7.25
C GLU A 50 4.57 10.92 7.65
N GLN A 51 5.07 9.88 6.96
CA GLN A 51 6.36 9.28 7.30
C GLN A 51 7.12 8.77 6.08
N GLN A 52 8.44 8.96 6.10
CA GLN A 52 9.38 8.31 5.18
C GLN A 52 9.57 6.84 5.55
N VAL A 53 9.09 5.93 4.71
CA VAL A 53 9.15 4.49 4.98
C VAL A 53 10.01 3.78 3.94
N GLU A 54 10.76 2.77 4.39
CA GLU A 54 11.49 1.87 3.51
C GLU A 54 10.60 0.72 3.03
N PHE A 55 10.50 0.55 1.72
CA PHE A 55 9.78 -0.54 1.08
C PHE A 55 10.73 -1.50 0.40
N THR A 56 10.44 -2.79 0.49
CA THR A 56 11.10 -3.82 -0.33
C THR A 56 10.25 -4.06 -1.58
N VAL A 57 10.83 -3.85 -2.75
CA VAL A 57 10.11 -4.01 -4.03
C VAL A 57 10.04 -5.49 -4.41
N ASN A 58 8.85 -5.94 -4.81
CA ASN A 58 8.59 -7.29 -5.30
C ASN A 58 7.44 -7.24 -6.32
N ASP A 59 7.42 -8.15 -7.29
CA ASP A 59 6.24 -8.32 -8.14
C ASP A 59 5.10 -8.94 -7.31
N ARG A 60 4.03 -8.17 -7.16
CA ARG A 60 2.79 -8.58 -6.46
C ARG A 60 1.57 -8.44 -7.36
N THR A 61 1.74 -8.38 -8.68
CA THR A 61 0.67 -8.10 -9.65
C THR A 61 -0.54 -9.04 -9.52
N ARG A 62 -0.30 -10.28 -9.07
CA ARG A 62 -1.32 -11.33 -8.88
C ARG A 62 -1.93 -11.40 -7.47
N LEU A 63 -1.46 -10.58 -6.53
CA LEU A 63 -1.92 -10.58 -5.14
C LEU A 63 -2.96 -9.48 -4.91
N THR A 64 -3.89 -9.71 -3.98
CA THR A 64 -5.00 -8.80 -3.68
C THR A 64 -4.53 -7.40 -3.26
N HIS A 65 -3.56 -7.34 -2.34
CA HIS A 65 -3.02 -6.08 -1.86
C HIS A 65 -1.67 -5.76 -2.53
N PRO A 66 -1.58 -4.63 -3.26
CA PRO A 66 -0.38 -4.24 -3.98
C PRO A 66 0.75 -3.78 -3.03
N VAL A 67 0.40 -3.24 -1.86
CA VAL A 67 1.33 -2.75 -0.85
C VAL A 67 1.07 -3.43 0.49
N LEU A 68 2.13 -3.76 1.22
CA LEU A 68 2.05 -4.29 2.59
C LEU A 68 2.80 -3.38 3.55
N LEU A 69 2.13 -2.98 4.63
CA LEU A 69 2.75 -2.32 5.78
C LEU A 69 3.02 -3.36 6.86
N GLY A 70 4.30 -3.62 7.11
CA GLY A 70 4.72 -4.60 8.12
C GLY A 70 4.68 -4.04 9.54
N ARG A 71 4.72 -4.93 10.54
CA ARG A 71 4.69 -4.57 11.97
C ARG A 71 5.74 -3.52 12.38
N ARG A 72 6.93 -3.55 11.77
CA ARG A 72 8.00 -2.56 12.05
C ARG A 72 7.58 -1.12 11.77
N PHE A 73 6.71 -0.90 10.79
CA PHE A 73 6.14 0.42 10.53
C PHE A 73 5.09 0.80 11.59
N MET A 74 4.33 -0.17 12.07
CA MET A 74 3.18 0.07 12.96
C MET A 74 3.57 0.17 14.45
N MET A 75 4.72 -0.41 14.82
CA MET A 75 5.26 -0.40 16.18
C MET A 75 5.29 1.03 16.74
N ASP A 76 4.66 1.21 17.91
CA ASP A 76 4.56 2.46 18.67
C ASP A 76 3.82 3.62 17.97
N LEU A 77 3.30 3.40 16.76
CA LEU A 77 2.66 4.43 15.93
C LEU A 77 1.16 4.19 15.73
N VAL A 78 0.70 2.94 15.66
CA VAL A 78 -0.65 2.60 15.18
C VAL A 78 -1.30 1.52 16.06
N LEU A 79 -2.58 1.73 16.41
CA LEU A 79 -3.47 0.70 16.94
C LEU A 79 -4.27 0.09 15.77
N VAL A 80 -4.28 -1.24 15.65
CA VAL A 80 -5.02 -1.95 14.61
C VAL A 80 -6.27 -2.58 15.20
N ASP A 81 -7.44 -2.12 14.74
CA ASP A 81 -8.72 -2.74 15.03
C ASP A 81 -9.18 -3.53 13.80
N VAL A 82 -9.27 -4.85 13.93
CA VAL A 82 -9.63 -5.76 12.82
C VAL A 82 -11.12 -5.71 12.46
N SER A 83 -11.96 -5.11 13.29
CA SER A 83 -13.40 -4.97 13.04
C SER A 83 -13.75 -3.76 12.18
N ARG A 84 -12.77 -2.91 11.84
CA ARG A 84 -12.98 -1.66 11.13
C ARG A 84 -12.05 -1.53 9.93
N THR A 85 -12.63 -1.15 8.80
CA THR A 85 -11.93 -0.79 7.57
C THR A 85 -12.17 0.68 7.26
N PHE A 86 -11.31 1.26 6.41
CA PHE A 86 -11.44 2.64 5.92
C PHE A 86 -11.71 3.75 6.96
N VAL A 87 -11.08 3.64 8.14
CA VAL A 87 -11.28 4.59 9.25
C VAL A 87 -10.73 6.00 9.02
N HIS A 88 -10.00 6.22 7.92
CA HIS A 88 -9.44 7.51 7.54
C HIS A 88 -9.88 7.90 6.13
N PRO A 89 -10.15 9.19 5.87
CA PRO A 89 -10.42 9.66 4.53
C PRO A 89 -9.20 9.42 3.63
N ARG A 90 -9.46 9.22 2.34
CA ARG A 90 -8.40 9.12 1.34
C ARG A 90 -7.61 10.43 1.29
N PRO A 91 -6.27 10.39 1.39
CA PRO A 91 -5.45 11.59 1.21
C PRO A 91 -5.53 12.08 -0.24
N GLU A 92 -5.49 13.41 -0.42
CA GLU A 92 -5.42 14.03 -1.74
C GLU A 92 -3.97 14.36 -2.10
N PHE A 93 -3.57 14.04 -3.32
CA PHE A 93 -2.25 14.34 -3.85
C PHE A 93 -2.36 15.08 -5.19
N PRO A 94 -1.45 16.02 -5.49
CA PRO A 94 -1.37 16.61 -6.82
C PRO A 94 -1.18 15.53 -7.89
N GLY A 95 -2.08 15.47 -8.87
CA GLY A 95 -2.06 14.46 -9.93
C GLY A 95 -2.56 13.07 -9.52
N GLY A 96 -3.04 12.90 -8.29
CA GLY A 96 -3.72 11.69 -7.83
C GLY A 96 -5.22 11.71 -8.11
N GLU A 97 -5.86 10.55 -7.97
CA GLU A 97 -7.32 10.43 -8.02
C GLU A 97 -7.98 11.15 -6.83
N SER A 98 -9.12 11.80 -7.09
CA SER A 98 -9.85 12.55 -6.05
C SER A 98 -10.33 11.62 -4.93
N ALA A 99 -10.23 12.10 -3.68
CA ALA A 99 -10.77 11.42 -2.51
C ALA A 99 -12.27 11.12 -2.61
N ALA A 100 -13.03 11.89 -3.39
CA ALA A 100 -14.46 11.67 -3.62
C ALA A 100 -14.77 10.33 -4.30
N ARG A 101 -13.82 9.73 -5.04
CA ARG A 101 -14.00 8.41 -5.66
C ARG A 101 -13.83 7.24 -4.69
N ALA A 102 -13.44 7.51 -3.44
CA ALA A 102 -13.20 6.48 -2.44
C ALA A 102 -14.43 5.67 -2.04
N VAL A 103 -15.61 6.27 -2.19
CA VAL A 103 -16.87 5.59 -1.89
C VAL A 103 -17.05 4.32 -2.73
N ARG A 104 -16.57 4.31 -3.98
CA ARG A 104 -16.68 3.12 -4.85
C ARG A 104 -15.81 1.97 -4.36
N ASP A 105 -14.56 2.28 -4.03
CA ASP A 105 -13.60 1.29 -3.54
C ASP A 105 -14.10 0.64 -2.22
N GLN A 106 -14.83 1.41 -1.39
CA GLN A 106 -15.44 0.91 -0.14
C GLN A 106 -16.68 0.06 -0.37
N SER A 107 -17.55 0.44 -1.33
CA SER A 107 -18.75 -0.34 -1.64
C SER A 107 -18.45 -1.68 -2.29
N ASP A 108 -17.36 -1.75 -3.06
CA ASP A 108 -16.94 -2.98 -3.74
C ASP A 108 -16.42 -4.01 -2.72
N GLU A 109 -15.72 -3.58 -1.65
CA GLU A 109 -15.31 -4.48 -0.55
C GLU A 109 -16.50 -5.01 0.28
N GLU A 110 -17.52 -4.20 0.56
CA GLU A 110 -18.72 -4.67 1.29
C GLU A 110 -19.52 -5.73 0.51
N SER A 111 -19.47 -5.67 -0.83
CA SER A 111 -20.22 -6.59 -1.71
C SER A 111 -19.59 -7.99 -1.79
N ASP A 112 -18.29 -8.12 -1.52
CA ASP A 112 -17.54 -9.39 -1.50
C ASP A 112 -17.66 -10.14 -0.16
N GLU A 113 -18.21 -9.49 0.88
CA GLU A 113 -18.43 -10.08 2.22
C GLU A 113 -19.85 -10.68 2.43
N GLU A 114 -20.72 -10.68 1.39
CA GLU A 114 -22.06 -11.32 1.38
C GLU A 114 -22.11 -12.72 0.71
#